data_AF-A0A3A8HG68-F1
#
_entry.id   AF-A0A3A8HG68-F1
#
_cell.length_a   1.000
_cell.length_b   1.000
_cell.length_c   1.000
_cell.angle_alpha   90.00
_cell.angle_beta   90.00
_cell.angle_gamma   90.00
#
_symmetry.space_group_name_H-M   'P 1'
#
loop_
_entity.id
_entity.type
_entity.pdbx_description
1 polymer ?
#
loop_
_entity_poly.entity_id
_entity_poly.type
_entity_poly.pdbx_seq_one_letter_code
_entity_poly.pdbx_strand_id
1 'polypeptide(L)'
;MSARSPREAGESGQALVEAALSLPLVTFLILGALQLFLMMQARVMTHYAAFRATRAGSVAHGDCERMTHAAILALIPTFHSFMGQGTGSLNGPLGRGAGSDAPRLLAEAFAARMNNRYAGSGGPGPGMDGVHNRSIVWIQRDLAGGGVDSPEDSDFDRPGHLRRLEVQLVFWYPLRIPFANWVMSRMFLAHFNLRPYTDANPLIVAERNANWNGSDVTTSHVLDGELGAELAERVLNRQYVFPIITTFTMRMMTPVKSRFFATMACPR
;
A
#
# COMPACT_ATOMS: atom_id res chain seq x y z
N MET A 1 -6.19 60.03 26.49
CA MET A 1 -5.57 59.24 25.40
C MET A 1 -4.28 58.65 25.92
N SER A 2 -4.28 57.36 26.27
CA SER A 2 -3.09 56.67 26.81
C SER A 2 -2.23 56.17 25.65
N ALA A 3 -0.98 56.61 25.57
CA ALA A 3 -0.04 56.22 24.53
C ALA A 3 0.42 54.77 24.77
N ARG A 4 0.22 53.88 23.79
CA ARG A 4 0.75 52.51 23.83
C ARG A 4 2.28 52.54 23.87
N SER A 5 2.83 51.72 24.75
CA SER A 5 4.27 51.53 24.92
C SER A 5 4.89 50.94 23.63
N PRO A 6 6.04 51.45 23.15
CA PRO A 6 6.70 50.92 21.94
C PRO A 6 7.17 49.46 22.06
N ARG A 7 7.18 48.89 23.28
CA ARG A 7 7.49 47.46 23.50
C ARG A 7 6.37 46.53 23.01
N GLU A 8 5.11 46.92 23.14
CA GLU A 8 3.95 46.11 22.70
C GLU A 8 3.87 46.01 21.16
N ALA A 9 4.37 47.02 20.45
CA ALA A 9 4.42 47.01 18.98
C ALA A 9 5.47 46.03 18.45
N GLY A 10 6.64 45.91 19.11
CA GLY A 10 7.71 44.98 18.74
C GLY A 10 7.37 43.50 18.99
N GLU A 11 6.66 43.19 20.09
CA GLU A 11 6.22 41.83 20.41
C GLU A 11 5.17 41.29 19.42
N SER A 12 4.27 42.14 18.92
CA SER A 12 3.26 41.72 17.94
C SER A 12 3.86 41.29 16.59
N GLY A 13 4.97 41.91 16.17
CA GLY A 13 5.68 41.57 14.94
C GLY A 13 6.49 40.28 15.06
N GLN A 14 7.10 40.03 16.22
CA GLN A 14 7.84 38.81 16.50
C GLN A 14 6.92 37.59 16.56
N ALA A 15 5.77 37.70 17.25
CA ALA A 15 4.79 36.62 17.31
C ALA A 15 4.25 36.24 15.92
N LEU A 16 4.06 37.23 15.04
CA LEU A 16 3.67 36.98 13.65
C LEU A 16 4.75 36.20 12.89
N VAL A 17 6.03 36.55 13.05
CA VAL A 17 7.16 35.86 12.38
C VAL A 17 7.35 34.44 12.92
N GLU A 18 7.28 34.27 14.23
CA GLU A 18 7.35 32.95 14.86
C GLU A 18 6.19 32.05 14.43
N ALA A 19 4.96 32.59 14.36
CA ALA A 19 3.81 31.86 13.84
C ALA A 19 3.94 31.56 12.33
N ALA A 20 4.45 32.50 11.53
CA ALA A 20 4.63 32.33 10.09
C ALA A 20 5.63 31.20 9.75
N LEU A 21 6.62 30.95 10.61
CA LEU A 21 7.57 29.85 10.45
C LEU A 21 7.11 28.55 11.12
N SER A 22 6.51 28.63 12.30
CA SER A 22 6.11 27.44 13.07
C SER A 22 4.82 26.79 12.55
N LEU A 23 3.81 27.55 12.13
CA LEU A 23 2.53 26.97 11.67
C LEU A 23 2.69 26.06 10.44
N PRO A 24 3.45 26.43 9.39
CA PRO A 24 3.68 25.53 8.27
C PRO A 24 4.48 24.30 8.67
N LEU A 25 5.47 24.44 9.57
CA LEU A 25 6.29 23.33 10.05
C LEU A 25 5.46 22.33 10.87
N VAL A 26 4.60 22.81 11.78
CA VAL A 26 3.72 21.96 12.57
C VAL A 26 2.68 21.29 11.67
N THR A 27 2.13 22.01 10.69
CA THR A 27 1.19 21.46 9.71
C THR A 27 1.86 20.36 8.89
N PHE A 28 3.10 20.56 8.44
CA PHE A 28 3.92 19.55 7.78
C PHE A 28 4.05 18.30 8.64
N LEU A 29 4.43 18.48 9.90
CA LEU A 29 4.67 17.38 10.83
C LEU A 29 3.41 16.58 11.09
N ILE A 30 2.26 17.25 11.31
CA ILE A 30 0.97 16.59 11.54
C ILE A 30 0.53 15.81 10.32
N LEU A 31 0.60 16.40 9.12
CA LEU A 31 0.25 15.70 7.88
C LEU A 31 1.19 14.52 7.60
N GLY A 32 2.50 14.69 7.81
CA GLY A 32 3.47 13.61 7.70
C GLY A 32 3.18 12.46 8.67
N ALA A 33 2.91 12.77 9.94
CA ALA A 33 2.53 11.78 10.95
C ALA A 33 1.24 11.05 10.58
N LEU A 34 0.23 11.76 10.07
CA LEU A 34 -1.01 11.16 9.59
C LEU A 34 -0.76 10.20 8.43
N GLN A 35 0.09 10.56 7.47
CA GLN A 35 0.47 9.68 6.36
C GLN A 35 1.17 8.40 6.87
N LEU A 36 2.08 8.51 7.84
CA LEU A 36 2.73 7.36 8.47
C LEU A 36 1.73 6.46 9.20
N PHE A 37 0.76 7.04 9.92
CA PHE A 37 -0.29 6.29 10.59
C PHE A 37 -1.17 5.52 9.59
N LEU A 38 -1.56 6.15 8.49
CA LEU A 38 -2.30 5.50 7.41
C LEU A 38 -1.51 4.34 6.77
N MET A 39 -0.19 4.48 6.61
CA MET A 39 0.66 3.39 6.14
C MET A 39 0.76 2.24 7.15
N MET A 40 0.81 2.55 8.45
CA MET A 40 0.77 1.52 9.49
C MET A 40 -0.56 0.74 9.45
N GLN A 41 -1.68 1.44 9.31
CA GLN A 41 -3.00 0.82 9.14
C GLN A 41 -3.05 -0.05 7.87
N ALA A 42 -2.50 0.44 6.75
CA ALA A 42 -2.41 -0.31 5.51
C ALA A 42 -1.58 -1.58 5.69
N ARG A 43 -0.49 -1.54 6.46
CA ARG A 43 0.33 -2.73 6.77
C ARG A 43 -0.46 -3.80 7.51
N VAL A 44 -1.23 -3.43 8.53
CA VAL A 44 -2.10 -4.37 9.26
C VAL A 44 -3.12 -5.02 8.32
N MET A 45 -3.76 -4.22 7.46
CA MET A 45 -4.71 -4.74 6.46
C MET A 45 -4.03 -5.63 5.41
N THR A 46 -2.77 -5.36 5.08
CA THR A 46 -1.98 -6.19 4.16
C THR A 46 -1.66 -7.56 4.76
N HIS A 47 -1.29 -7.62 6.04
CA HIS A 47 -1.15 -8.91 6.75
C HIS A 47 -2.45 -9.71 6.73
N TYR A 48 -3.58 -9.04 6.98
CA TYR A 48 -4.90 -9.66 6.91
C TYR A 48 -5.25 -10.14 5.50
N ALA A 49 -4.91 -9.36 4.47
CA ALA A 49 -5.11 -9.72 3.08
C ALA A 49 -4.27 -10.93 2.67
N ALA A 50 -3.01 -11.02 3.13
CA ALA A 50 -2.16 -12.19 2.88
C ALA A 50 -2.69 -13.45 3.55
N PHE A 51 -3.20 -13.33 4.78
CA PHE A 51 -3.93 -14.43 5.43
C PHE A 51 -5.16 -14.86 4.61
N ARG A 52 -6.00 -13.90 4.18
CA ARG A 52 -7.20 -14.18 3.38
C ARG A 52 -6.86 -14.84 2.04
N ALA A 53 -5.83 -14.35 1.35
CA ALA A 53 -5.34 -14.92 0.10
C ALA A 53 -4.81 -16.35 0.32
N THR A 54 -3.96 -16.57 1.32
CA THR A 54 -3.41 -17.90 1.61
C THR A 54 -4.51 -18.88 1.99
N ARG A 55 -5.49 -18.45 2.78
CA ARG A 55 -6.66 -19.27 3.13
C ARG A 55 -7.47 -19.61 1.88
N ALA A 56 -7.76 -18.65 1.01
CA ALA A 56 -8.47 -18.90 -0.24
C ALA A 56 -7.70 -19.90 -1.14
N GLY A 57 -6.38 -19.76 -1.24
CA GLY A 57 -5.52 -20.69 -1.97
C GLY A 57 -5.54 -22.10 -1.37
N SER A 58 -5.43 -22.22 -0.05
CA SER A 58 -5.39 -23.52 0.65
C SER A 58 -6.63 -24.39 0.41
N VAL A 59 -7.81 -23.77 0.24
CA VAL A 59 -9.09 -24.45 0.03
C VAL A 59 -9.48 -24.54 -1.44
N ALA A 60 -8.76 -23.85 -2.33
CA ALA A 60 -9.08 -23.80 -3.76
C ALA A 60 -7.91 -24.28 -4.63
N HIS A 61 -7.14 -25.27 -4.16
CA HIS A 61 -6.02 -25.87 -4.88
C HIS A 61 -4.93 -24.88 -5.32
N GLY A 62 -4.82 -23.73 -4.64
CA GLY A 62 -3.90 -22.64 -4.99
C GLY A 62 -4.36 -21.72 -6.12
N ASP A 63 -5.64 -21.69 -6.48
CA ASP A 63 -6.15 -20.86 -7.58
C ASP A 63 -5.88 -19.34 -7.38
N CYS A 64 -5.08 -18.78 -8.29
CA CYS A 64 -4.66 -17.37 -8.26
C CYS A 64 -5.83 -16.39 -8.33
N GLU A 65 -6.90 -16.70 -9.07
CA GLU A 65 -8.05 -15.79 -9.21
C GLU A 65 -8.72 -15.59 -7.85
N ARG A 66 -9.02 -16.70 -7.16
CA ARG A 66 -9.64 -16.68 -5.84
C ARG A 66 -8.74 -16.05 -4.77
N MET A 67 -7.44 -16.29 -4.83
CA MET A 67 -6.47 -15.67 -3.92
C MET A 67 -6.44 -14.15 -4.10
N THR A 68 -6.40 -13.68 -5.35
CA THR A 68 -6.34 -12.27 -5.71
C THR A 68 -7.63 -11.54 -5.32
N HIS A 69 -8.78 -12.14 -5.62
CA HIS A 69 -10.09 -11.61 -5.21
C HIS A 69 -10.20 -11.47 -3.68
N ALA A 70 -9.75 -12.47 -2.92
CA ALA A 70 -9.77 -12.43 -1.46
C ALA A 70 -8.84 -11.34 -0.89
N ALA A 71 -7.67 -11.13 -1.50
CA ALA A 71 -6.74 -10.07 -1.11
C ALA A 71 -7.33 -8.68 -1.38
N ILE A 72 -7.85 -8.45 -2.58
CA ILE A 72 -8.41 -7.15 -3.00
C ILE A 72 -9.61 -6.79 -2.12
N LEU A 73 -10.52 -7.74 -1.86
CA LEU A 73 -11.67 -7.52 -1.01
C LEU A 73 -11.27 -7.06 0.40
N ALA A 74 -10.20 -7.62 0.96
CA ALA A 74 -9.66 -7.20 2.25
C ALA A 74 -9.01 -5.81 2.21
N LEU A 75 -8.42 -5.42 1.08
CA LEU A 75 -7.65 -4.18 0.95
C LEU A 75 -8.49 -2.97 0.52
N ILE A 76 -9.66 -3.15 -0.11
CA ILE A 76 -10.53 -2.06 -0.59
C ILE A 76 -10.70 -0.91 0.43
N PRO A 77 -11.00 -1.16 1.71
CA PRO A 77 -11.19 -0.08 2.69
C PRO A 77 -9.95 0.82 2.88
N THR A 78 -8.75 0.35 2.54
CA THR A 78 -7.50 1.12 2.70
C THR A 78 -7.33 2.20 1.63
N PHE A 79 -7.82 1.94 0.41
CA PHE A 79 -7.60 2.81 -0.75
C PHE A 79 -8.90 3.36 -1.37
N HIS A 80 -10.07 2.84 -1.02
CA HIS A 80 -11.36 3.33 -1.50
C HIS A 80 -12.39 3.45 -0.38
N SER A 81 -12.96 4.65 -0.21
CA SER A 81 -14.07 4.87 0.72
C SER A 81 -15.38 4.61 -0.01
N PHE A 82 -16.02 3.47 0.28
CA PHE A 82 -17.31 3.09 -0.29
C PHE A 82 -18.50 3.41 0.63
N MET A 83 -18.26 3.83 1.88
CA MET A 83 -19.32 4.08 2.87
C MET A 83 -19.91 5.50 2.84
N GLY A 84 -19.63 6.27 1.78
CA GLY A 84 -20.18 7.60 1.58
C GLY A 84 -19.22 8.71 2.02
N GLN A 85 -18.85 9.52 1.05
CA GLN A 85 -18.15 10.78 1.25
C GLN A 85 -19.18 11.81 1.74
N GLY A 86 -19.09 12.21 3.02
CA GLY A 86 -19.88 13.30 3.60
C GLY A 86 -19.52 14.68 3.04
N THR A 87 -19.18 14.80 1.76
CA THR A 87 -19.00 16.09 1.07
C THR A 87 -20.28 16.43 0.33
N GLY A 88 -21.22 17.04 1.04
CA GLY A 88 -22.05 18.15 0.56
C GLY A 88 -22.66 18.12 -0.84
N SER A 89 -23.15 16.98 -1.36
CA SER A 89 -24.20 17.06 -2.39
C SER A 89 -25.53 17.33 -1.71
N LEU A 90 -25.87 18.61 -1.60
CA LEU A 90 -27.17 19.10 -1.12
C LEU A 90 -28.35 18.72 -2.04
N ASN A 91 -28.10 17.99 -3.14
CA ASN A 91 -29.11 17.56 -4.11
C ASN A 91 -29.21 16.02 -4.27
N GLY A 92 -28.49 15.25 -3.45
CA GLY A 92 -28.67 13.79 -3.36
C GLY A 92 -29.60 13.44 -2.20
N PRO A 93 -30.50 12.44 -2.32
CA PRO A 93 -31.45 12.11 -1.28
C PRO A 93 -30.69 11.82 0.02
N LEU A 94 -30.92 12.69 0.99
CA LEU A 94 -30.32 12.71 2.31
C LEU A 94 -30.36 11.32 2.97
N GLY A 95 -29.20 10.86 3.44
CA GLY A 95 -29.11 10.22 4.75
C GLY A 95 -29.46 8.74 4.87
N ARG A 96 -29.03 7.87 3.95
CA ARG A 96 -28.74 6.47 4.32
C ARG A 96 -27.24 6.32 4.48
N GLY A 97 -26.77 6.36 5.73
CA GLY A 97 -25.50 5.75 6.07
C GLY A 97 -25.47 4.34 5.49
N ALA A 98 -24.28 3.87 5.10
CA ALA A 98 -24.05 2.59 4.42
C ALA A 98 -24.42 1.36 5.30
N GLY A 99 -25.68 1.24 5.70
CA GLY A 99 -26.21 0.12 6.47
C GLY A 99 -26.65 -0.99 5.53
N SER A 100 -27.88 -0.91 5.00
CA SER A 100 -28.43 -1.92 4.08
C SER A 100 -27.71 -1.96 2.73
N ASP A 101 -27.14 -0.84 2.28
CA ASP A 101 -26.50 -0.72 0.97
C ASP A 101 -24.98 -0.97 1.00
N ALA A 102 -24.36 -1.12 2.17
CA ALA A 102 -22.91 -1.38 2.28
C ALA A 102 -22.45 -2.60 1.47
N PRO A 103 -23.14 -3.76 1.51
CA PRO A 103 -22.74 -4.91 0.70
C PRO A 103 -22.77 -4.61 -0.80
N ARG A 104 -23.76 -3.84 -1.26
CA ARG A 104 -23.89 -3.44 -2.67
C ARG A 104 -22.75 -2.51 -3.09
N LEU A 105 -22.43 -1.51 -2.25
CA LEU A 105 -21.35 -0.55 -2.50
C LEU A 105 -19.98 -1.22 -2.48
N LEU A 106 -19.78 -2.18 -1.57
CA LEU A 106 -18.56 -2.99 -1.54
C LEU A 106 -18.45 -3.88 -2.79
N ALA A 107 -19.56 -4.51 -3.21
CA ALA A 107 -19.59 -5.33 -4.41
C ALA A 107 -19.28 -4.51 -5.67
N GLU A 108 -19.82 -3.29 -5.78
CA GLU A 108 -19.53 -2.36 -6.87
C GLU A 108 -18.05 -1.92 -6.87
N ALA A 109 -17.51 -1.57 -5.70
CA ALA A 109 -16.10 -1.24 -5.54
C ALA A 109 -15.18 -2.42 -5.89
N PHE A 110 -15.58 -3.64 -5.55
CA PHE A 110 -14.86 -4.86 -5.88
C PHE A 110 -14.94 -5.20 -7.37
N ALA A 111 -16.12 -5.12 -7.97
CA ALA A 111 -16.33 -5.42 -9.39
C ALA A 111 -15.45 -4.55 -10.30
N ALA A 112 -15.27 -3.27 -9.95
CA ALA A 112 -14.38 -2.37 -10.68
C ALA A 112 -12.89 -2.76 -10.61
N ARG A 113 -12.49 -3.64 -9.68
CA ARG A 113 -11.09 -3.94 -9.33
C ARG A 113 -10.78 -5.43 -9.31
N MET A 114 -11.73 -6.29 -9.67
CA MET A 114 -11.57 -7.74 -9.59
C MET A 114 -10.42 -8.26 -10.46
N ASN A 115 -10.11 -7.57 -11.55
CA ASN A 115 -8.97 -7.86 -12.44
C ASN A 115 -7.62 -7.40 -11.88
N ASN A 116 -7.52 -7.11 -10.58
CA ASN A 116 -6.32 -6.64 -9.91
C ASN A 116 -5.79 -5.28 -10.39
N ARG A 117 -6.58 -4.45 -11.06
CA ARG A 117 -6.14 -3.11 -11.49
C ARG A 117 -6.86 -2.00 -10.74
N TYR A 118 -6.13 -0.93 -10.42
CA TYR A 118 -6.74 0.31 -9.98
C TYR A 118 -7.60 0.90 -11.10
N ALA A 119 -8.77 1.42 -10.72
CA ALA A 119 -9.75 2.03 -11.61
C ALA A 119 -9.52 3.55 -11.74
N GLY A 120 -8.28 4.01 -11.97
CA GLY A 120 -7.95 5.43 -12.12
C GLY A 120 -8.08 5.96 -13.55
N SER A 121 -7.73 7.23 -13.74
CA SER A 121 -7.82 7.96 -15.01
C SER A 121 -7.02 7.24 -16.10
N GLY A 122 -7.69 6.92 -17.22
CA GLY A 122 -7.11 6.17 -18.33
C GLY A 122 -7.21 4.64 -18.19
N GLY A 123 -7.76 4.13 -17.09
CA GLY A 123 -8.19 2.74 -16.98
C GLY A 123 -9.65 2.53 -17.44
N PRO A 124 -10.10 1.29 -17.66
CA PRO A 124 -11.52 1.00 -17.87
C PRO A 124 -12.34 1.38 -16.62
N GLY A 125 -13.30 2.30 -16.75
CA GLY A 125 -14.25 2.65 -15.67
C GLY A 125 -14.18 4.10 -15.19
N PRO A 126 -14.92 4.45 -14.11
CA PRO A 126 -15.21 5.85 -13.71
C PRO A 126 -14.06 6.68 -13.13
N GLY A 127 -12.79 6.26 -13.23
CA GLY A 127 -11.66 7.03 -12.67
C GLY A 127 -11.71 7.17 -11.13
N MET A 128 -12.21 6.15 -10.43
CA MET A 128 -12.42 6.14 -8.97
C MET A 128 -11.12 6.16 -8.15
N ASP A 129 -9.98 5.74 -8.70
CA ASP A 129 -8.69 5.62 -7.99
C ASP A 129 -7.70 6.73 -8.36
N GLY A 130 -8.19 7.90 -8.79
CA GLY A 130 -7.35 9.04 -9.13
C GLY A 130 -6.41 8.71 -10.30
N VAL A 131 -5.11 8.91 -10.14
CA VAL A 131 -4.12 8.68 -11.21
C VAL A 131 -3.63 7.23 -11.31
N HIS A 132 -4.02 6.35 -10.38
CA HIS A 132 -3.50 4.98 -10.28
C HIS A 132 -4.25 4.04 -11.23
N ASN A 133 -3.55 3.34 -12.14
CA ASN A 133 -4.16 2.45 -13.14
C ASN A 133 -3.45 1.09 -13.32
N ARG A 134 -2.52 0.79 -12.41
CA ARG A 134 -1.70 -0.44 -12.42
C ARG A 134 -2.21 -1.47 -11.43
N SER A 135 -1.47 -2.57 -11.30
CA SER A 135 -1.83 -3.68 -10.42
C SER A 135 -1.89 -3.25 -8.94
N ILE A 136 -2.90 -3.74 -8.22
CA ILE A 136 -3.13 -3.46 -6.79
C ILE A 136 -2.23 -4.34 -5.94
N VAL A 137 -2.24 -5.65 -6.18
CA VAL A 137 -1.45 -6.63 -5.45
C VAL A 137 -0.60 -7.49 -6.38
N TRP A 138 0.58 -7.90 -5.93
CA TRP A 138 1.32 -9.01 -6.52
C TRP A 138 1.32 -10.16 -5.53
N ILE A 139 1.02 -11.35 -6.03
CA ILE A 139 0.99 -12.58 -5.25
C ILE A 139 2.04 -13.52 -5.83
N GLN A 140 3.08 -13.77 -5.06
CA GLN A 140 4.02 -14.85 -5.28
C GLN A 140 3.72 -15.94 -4.26
N ARG A 141 3.77 -17.19 -4.70
CA ARG A 141 3.42 -18.33 -3.87
C ARG A 141 4.42 -19.44 -4.06
N ASP A 142 4.65 -20.17 -2.98
CA ASP A 142 5.56 -21.29 -2.94
C ASP A 142 4.91 -22.47 -2.20
N LEU A 143 5.40 -23.67 -2.46
CA LEU A 143 4.92 -24.91 -1.87
C LEU A 143 6.04 -25.53 -1.05
N ALA A 144 5.91 -25.47 0.27
CA ALA A 144 6.83 -26.09 1.20
C ALA A 144 6.28 -27.43 1.73
N GLY A 145 7.19 -28.36 2.04
CA GLY A 145 6.89 -29.66 2.63
C GLY A 145 6.65 -30.79 1.62
N GLY A 146 6.57 -32.02 2.15
CA GLY A 146 6.28 -33.26 1.44
C GLY A 146 5.88 -34.32 2.47
N GLY A 147 4.72 -34.94 2.28
CA GLY A 147 4.25 -36.05 3.12
C GLY A 147 4.92 -37.37 2.76
N VAL A 148 4.85 -38.34 3.68
CA VAL A 148 5.21 -39.74 3.47
C VAL A 148 4.29 -40.32 2.39
N ASP A 149 4.84 -41.08 1.44
CA ASP A 149 4.07 -41.72 0.37
C ASP A 149 3.02 -42.67 0.97
N SER A 150 1.73 -42.39 0.72
CA SER A 150 0.61 -43.27 1.07
C SER A 150 0.08 -43.96 -0.19
N PRO A 151 -0.30 -45.24 -0.16
CA PRO A 151 -0.93 -45.92 -1.31
C PRO A 151 -2.21 -45.22 -1.80
N GLU A 152 -2.92 -44.53 -0.92
CA GLU A 152 -4.11 -43.73 -1.22
C GLU A 152 -3.78 -42.41 -1.96
N ASP A 153 -2.50 -42.02 -2.00
CA ASP A 153 -2.03 -40.79 -2.65
C ASP A 153 -1.74 -40.98 -4.15
N SER A 154 -1.82 -42.21 -4.68
CA SER A 154 -1.45 -42.54 -6.07
C SER A 154 -2.39 -41.97 -7.14
N ASP A 155 -3.64 -41.66 -6.76
CA ASP A 155 -4.65 -41.07 -7.66
C ASP A 155 -4.54 -39.53 -7.75
N PHE A 156 -3.61 -38.90 -7.02
CA PHE A 156 -3.37 -37.46 -7.08
C PHE A 156 -2.17 -37.13 -7.97
N ASP A 157 -2.24 -35.99 -8.69
CA ASP A 157 -1.18 -35.49 -9.61
C ASP A 157 0.23 -35.44 -9.00
N ARG A 158 0.36 -35.40 -7.66
CA ARG A 158 1.64 -35.48 -6.92
C ARG A 158 1.43 -36.18 -5.56
N PRO A 159 2.12 -37.30 -5.27
CA PRO A 159 2.08 -37.92 -3.95
C PRO A 159 2.74 -37.02 -2.87
N GLY A 160 2.34 -37.21 -1.61
CA GLY A 160 2.76 -36.37 -0.48
C GLY A 160 1.84 -35.15 -0.28
N HIS A 161 0.57 -35.42 0.02
CA HIS A 161 -0.55 -34.47 0.14
C HIS A 161 -0.39 -33.38 1.23
N LEU A 162 0.51 -33.57 2.20
CA LEU A 162 0.81 -32.59 3.23
C LEU A 162 1.72 -31.47 2.68
N ARG A 163 1.11 -30.54 1.94
CA ARG A 163 1.78 -29.33 1.44
C ARG A 163 1.40 -28.10 2.27
N ARG A 164 2.36 -27.19 2.42
CA ARG A 164 2.17 -25.86 2.99
C ARG A 164 2.25 -24.85 1.85
N LEU A 165 1.23 -24.02 1.71
CA LEU A 165 1.22 -22.89 0.81
C LEU A 165 1.84 -21.70 1.55
N GLU A 166 2.94 -21.21 1.02
CA GLU A 166 3.53 -19.94 1.41
C GLU A 166 3.13 -18.88 0.37
N VAL A 167 2.71 -17.71 0.84
CA VAL A 167 2.28 -16.61 -0.02
C VAL A 167 3.02 -15.36 0.41
N GLN A 168 3.74 -14.76 -0.52
CA GLN A 168 4.24 -13.41 -0.43
C GLN A 168 3.29 -12.48 -1.18
N LEU A 169 2.69 -11.54 -0.44
CA LEU A 169 1.81 -10.51 -0.97
C LEU A 169 2.56 -9.18 -0.97
N VAL A 170 2.62 -8.55 -2.13
CA VAL A 170 3.07 -7.16 -2.29
C VAL A 170 1.85 -6.32 -2.56
N PHE A 171 1.52 -5.38 -1.68
CA PHE A 171 0.44 -4.42 -1.87
C PHE A 171 1.01 -3.06 -2.25
N TRP A 172 0.56 -2.51 -3.37
CA TRP A 172 0.97 -1.20 -3.85
C TRP A 172 0.12 -0.07 -3.27
N TYR A 173 0.32 0.25 -1.99
CA TYR A 173 -0.52 1.19 -1.27
C TYR A 173 -0.44 2.62 -1.85
N PRO A 174 -1.56 3.23 -2.28
CA PRO A 174 -1.56 4.61 -2.79
C PRO A 174 -1.48 5.59 -1.63
N LEU A 175 -0.50 6.49 -1.69
CA LEU A 175 -0.30 7.51 -0.67
C LEU A 175 -1.35 8.62 -0.81
N ARG A 176 -1.92 9.08 0.31
CA ARG A 176 -3.14 9.91 0.31
C ARG A 176 -2.88 11.41 0.34
N ILE A 177 -1.82 11.83 1.03
CA ILE A 177 -1.54 13.25 1.27
C ILE A 177 -0.61 13.77 0.18
N PRO A 178 -1.11 14.52 -0.83
CA PRO A 178 -0.36 14.79 -2.07
C PRO A 178 1.03 15.40 -1.84
N PHE A 179 1.11 16.30 -0.87
CA PHE A 179 2.33 16.96 -0.48
C PHE A 179 3.38 16.01 0.12
N ALA A 180 2.97 15.14 1.05
CA ALA A 180 3.85 14.16 1.67
C ALA A 180 4.30 13.10 0.64
N ASN A 181 3.43 12.77 -0.33
CA ASN A 181 3.71 11.75 -1.34
C ASN A 181 5.01 12.01 -2.13
N TRP A 182 5.23 13.26 -2.53
CA TRP A 182 6.43 13.64 -3.27
C TRP A 182 7.70 13.52 -2.42
N VAL A 183 7.66 14.00 -1.17
CA VAL A 183 8.80 13.89 -0.24
C VAL A 183 9.10 12.42 0.06
N MET A 184 8.07 11.65 0.43
CA MET A 184 8.19 10.25 0.84
C MET A 184 8.65 9.36 -0.32
N SER A 185 8.12 9.54 -1.54
CA SER A 185 8.55 8.75 -2.70
C SER A 185 10.04 8.92 -3.00
N ARG A 186 10.58 10.13 -2.88
CA ARG A 186 12.02 10.39 -3.04
C ARG A 186 12.85 9.74 -1.93
N MET A 187 12.40 9.85 -0.69
CA MET A 187 13.03 9.17 0.45
C MET A 187 13.04 7.65 0.25
N PHE A 188 11.96 7.06 -0.26
CA PHE A 188 11.88 5.63 -0.53
C PHE A 188 12.80 5.20 -1.68
N LEU A 189 12.85 5.96 -2.77
CA LEU A 189 13.79 5.67 -3.88
C LEU A 189 15.25 5.70 -3.41
N ALA A 190 15.59 6.65 -2.52
CA ALA A 190 16.91 6.73 -1.91
C ALA A 190 17.16 5.57 -0.93
N HIS A 191 16.19 5.25 -0.07
CA HIS A 191 16.29 4.17 0.90
C HIS A 191 16.51 2.80 0.24
N PHE A 192 15.84 2.54 -0.88
CA PHE A 192 15.97 1.31 -1.66
C PHE A 192 17.14 1.35 -2.68
N ASN A 193 17.95 2.41 -2.68
CA ASN A 193 19.09 2.60 -3.60
C ASN A 193 18.71 2.53 -5.09
N LEU A 194 17.48 2.91 -5.43
CA LEU A 194 16.96 2.88 -6.80
C LEU A 194 17.36 4.12 -7.59
N ARG A 195 17.46 5.27 -6.91
CA ARG A 195 18.03 6.50 -7.45
C ARG A 195 18.75 7.27 -6.34
N PRO A 196 19.95 7.81 -6.61
CA PRO A 196 20.56 8.75 -5.69
C PRO A 196 19.64 9.97 -5.53
N TYR A 197 19.49 10.45 -4.30
CA TYR A 197 18.74 11.68 -4.04
C TYR A 197 19.59 12.87 -4.53
N THR A 198 19.25 13.42 -5.70
CA THR A 198 20.00 14.53 -6.34
C THR A 198 19.30 15.88 -6.22
N ASP A 199 18.13 15.94 -5.59
CA ASP A 199 17.36 17.16 -5.39
C ASP A 199 17.81 17.95 -4.14
N ALA A 200 17.29 19.18 -3.96
CA ALA A 200 17.62 20.02 -2.80
C ALA A 200 17.22 19.32 -1.49
N ASN A 201 18.19 18.71 -0.81
CA ASN A 201 17.98 18.05 0.47
C ASN A 201 17.64 19.12 1.52
N PRO A 202 16.44 19.18 2.10
CA PRO A 202 16.14 20.16 3.15
C PRO A 202 17.01 19.99 4.41
N LEU A 203 17.76 18.88 4.51
CA LEU A 203 18.68 18.57 5.59
C LEU A 203 20.16 18.84 5.25
N ILE A 204 20.52 19.48 4.13
CA ILE A 204 21.94 19.73 3.76
C ILE A 204 22.79 20.31 4.90
N VAL A 205 22.19 21.16 5.74
CA VAL A 205 22.88 21.79 6.87
C VAL A 205 23.09 20.82 8.05
N ALA A 206 22.13 19.93 8.29
CA ALA A 206 22.22 18.89 9.32
C ALA A 206 23.14 17.74 8.87
N GLU A 207 23.05 17.33 7.60
CA GLU A 207 23.84 16.27 6.99
C GLU A 207 25.34 16.63 6.95
N ARG A 208 25.67 17.88 6.59
CA ARG A 208 27.06 18.39 6.59
C ARG A 208 27.74 18.28 7.96
N ASN A 209 26.98 18.41 9.04
CA ASN A 209 27.52 18.39 10.41
C ASN A 209 27.48 17.02 11.07
N ALA A 210 26.63 16.11 10.59
CA ALA A 210 26.33 14.87 11.29
C ALA A 210 27.00 13.61 10.67
N ASN A 211 27.91 13.78 9.71
CA ASN A 211 28.78 12.71 9.17
C ASN A 211 28.03 11.41 8.77
N TRP A 212 26.83 11.54 8.20
CA TRP A 212 26.02 10.40 7.73
C TRP A 212 26.65 9.70 6.50
N ASN A 213 27.68 10.33 5.94
CA ASN A 213 28.37 9.96 4.71
C ASN A 213 29.55 9.01 4.97
N GLY A 214 29.90 8.80 6.25
CA GLY A 214 30.98 7.94 6.67
C GLY A 214 30.49 6.54 7.00
N SER A 215 30.47 5.65 6.00
CA SER A 215 30.59 4.19 6.14
C SER A 215 29.58 3.40 7.00
N ASP A 216 28.64 4.04 7.70
CA ASP A 216 27.66 3.39 8.60
C ASP A 216 26.20 3.56 8.14
N VAL A 217 25.99 3.87 6.86
CA VAL A 217 24.63 3.79 6.28
C VAL A 217 24.25 2.32 6.24
N THR A 218 23.44 1.93 7.22
CA THR A 218 22.71 0.68 7.35
C THR A 218 22.47 0.07 5.97
N THR A 219 22.97 -1.15 5.76
CA THR A 219 22.81 -1.94 4.52
C THR A 219 21.52 -1.55 3.81
N SER A 220 21.63 -0.78 2.72
CA SER A 220 20.46 -0.35 1.96
C SER A 220 19.70 -1.61 1.57
N HIS A 221 18.44 -1.69 1.99
CA HIS A 221 17.61 -2.82 1.61
C HIS A 221 17.41 -2.73 0.10
N VAL A 222 18.11 -3.57 -0.65
CA VAL A 222 17.93 -3.64 -2.10
C VAL A 222 16.55 -4.27 -2.33
N LEU A 223 15.63 -3.48 -2.87
CA LEU A 223 14.37 -4.01 -3.35
C LEU A 223 14.65 -4.91 -4.55
N ASP A 224 14.00 -6.06 -4.64
CA ASP A 224 14.13 -6.96 -5.79
C ASP A 224 13.96 -6.18 -7.11
N GLY A 225 14.76 -6.53 -8.12
CA GLY A 225 14.97 -5.70 -9.32
C GLY A 225 13.66 -5.37 -10.05
N GLU A 226 12.71 -6.30 -10.04
CA GLU A 226 11.39 -6.11 -10.63
C GLU A 226 10.49 -5.17 -9.82
N LEU A 227 10.46 -5.32 -8.48
CA LEU A 227 9.73 -4.40 -7.60
C LEU A 227 10.33 -2.99 -7.68
N GLY A 228 11.66 -2.88 -7.74
CA GLY A 228 12.38 -1.62 -7.88
C GLY A 228 12.03 -0.89 -9.18
N ALA A 229 12.01 -1.61 -10.30
CA ALA A 229 11.64 -1.06 -11.61
C ALA A 229 10.19 -0.56 -11.62
N GLU A 230 9.24 -1.35 -11.10
CA GLU A 230 7.83 -0.96 -11.01
C GLU A 230 7.63 0.27 -10.12
N LEU A 231 8.30 0.34 -8.96
CA LEU A 231 8.24 1.50 -8.09
C LEU A 231 8.78 2.75 -8.79
N ALA A 232 9.93 2.65 -9.45
CA ALA A 232 10.53 3.76 -10.18
C ALA A 232 9.61 4.25 -11.32
N GLU A 233 8.98 3.33 -12.05
CA GLU A 233 8.08 3.65 -13.15
C GLU A 233 6.78 4.32 -12.65
N ARG A 234 6.21 3.86 -11.53
CA ARG A 234 5.05 4.51 -10.92
C ARG A 234 5.36 5.92 -10.44
N VAL A 235 6.51 6.14 -9.82
CA VAL A 235 6.94 7.48 -9.39
C VAL A 235 7.16 8.41 -10.59
N LEU A 236 7.76 7.93 -11.69
CA LEU A 236 7.89 8.68 -12.95
C LEU A 236 6.52 9.13 -13.49
N ASN A 237 5.52 8.26 -13.41
CA ASN A 237 4.15 8.53 -13.83
C ASN A 237 3.33 9.33 -12.79
N ARG A 238 3.97 9.87 -11.74
CA ARG A 238 3.32 10.58 -10.62
C ARG A 238 2.26 9.75 -9.88
N GLN A 239 2.33 8.43 -9.99
CA GLN A 239 1.51 7.47 -9.25
C GLN A 239 2.22 7.11 -7.94
N TYR A 240 2.10 7.97 -6.93
CA TYR A 240 2.81 7.76 -5.67
C TYR A 240 2.22 6.59 -4.87
N VAL A 241 2.98 5.49 -4.81
CA VAL A 241 2.63 4.29 -4.06
C VAL A 241 3.78 3.85 -3.18
N PHE A 242 3.48 3.07 -2.14
CA PHE A 242 4.47 2.40 -1.30
C PHE A 242 4.25 0.88 -1.33
N PRO A 243 5.28 0.07 -1.65
CA PRO A 243 5.15 -1.38 -1.63
C PRO A 243 5.17 -1.90 -0.19
N ILE A 244 4.06 -2.50 0.24
CA ILE A 244 3.96 -3.20 1.51
C ILE A 244 4.09 -4.70 1.24
N ILE A 245 5.16 -5.31 1.73
CA ILE A 245 5.46 -6.72 1.53
C ILE A 245 5.13 -7.48 2.81
N THR A 246 4.37 -8.56 2.69
CA THR A 246 4.10 -9.48 3.79
C THR A 246 4.12 -10.91 3.28
N THR A 247 4.44 -11.85 4.17
CA THR A 247 4.31 -13.27 3.91
C THR A 247 3.28 -13.89 4.85
N PHE A 248 2.62 -14.95 4.41
CA PHE A 248 1.81 -15.81 5.26
C PHE A 248 1.91 -17.26 4.78
N THR A 249 1.81 -18.21 5.69
CA THR A 249 1.93 -19.64 5.38
C THR A 249 0.74 -20.38 5.98
N MET A 250 0.18 -21.33 5.24
CA MET A 250 -0.90 -22.19 5.73
C MET A 250 -0.77 -23.60 5.15
N ARG A 251 -1.21 -24.62 5.90
CA ARG A 251 -1.37 -25.97 5.33
C ARG A 251 -2.46 -25.97 4.28
N MET A 252 -2.21 -26.67 3.18
CA MET A 252 -3.21 -26.91 2.14
C MET A 252 -4.32 -27.82 2.70
N MET A 253 -5.58 -27.40 2.53
CA MET A 253 -6.77 -28.19 2.86
C MET A 253 -7.28 -28.97 1.65
N THR A 254 -6.72 -28.69 0.47
CA THR A 254 -7.03 -29.33 -0.80
C THR A 254 -5.75 -29.77 -1.48
N PRO A 255 -5.77 -30.84 -2.27
CA PRO A 255 -4.59 -31.25 -3.03
C PRO A 255 -4.18 -30.14 -4.01
N VAL A 256 -2.87 -30.00 -4.25
CA VAL A 256 -2.37 -29.08 -5.26
C VAL A 256 -2.74 -29.57 -6.65
N LYS A 257 -3.22 -28.68 -7.52
CA LYS A 257 -3.45 -29.03 -8.94
C LYS A 257 -2.33 -28.47 -9.79
N SER A 258 -1.65 -29.35 -10.52
CA SER A 258 -0.51 -29.02 -11.40
C SER A 258 -0.77 -27.79 -12.28
N ARG A 259 -1.95 -27.72 -12.91
CA ARG A 259 -2.38 -26.59 -13.77
C ARG A 259 -2.31 -25.23 -13.09
N PHE A 260 -2.58 -25.18 -11.79
CA PHE A 260 -2.58 -23.92 -11.06
C PHE A 260 -1.18 -23.51 -10.66
N PHE A 261 -0.17 -24.38 -10.69
CA PHE A 261 1.23 -24.10 -10.30
C PHE A 261 2.20 -24.10 -11.47
N ALA A 262 1.71 -23.86 -12.69
CA ALA A 262 2.57 -23.66 -13.86
C ALA A 262 3.54 -22.47 -13.67
N THR A 263 3.07 -21.39 -13.03
CA THR A 263 3.88 -20.25 -12.61
C THR A 263 3.67 -19.97 -11.12
N MET A 264 4.75 -19.70 -10.37
CA MET A 264 4.64 -19.34 -8.95
C MET A 264 4.09 -17.93 -8.74
N ALA A 265 4.25 -17.05 -9.72
CA ALA A 265 3.62 -15.73 -9.73
C ALA A 265 2.19 -15.81 -10.27
N CYS A 266 1.25 -15.17 -9.57
CA CYS A 266 -0.10 -14.95 -10.07
C CYS A 266 -0.14 -13.81 -11.10
N PRO A 267 -1.17 -13.79 -11.99
CA PRO A 267 -1.37 -12.71 -12.95
C PRO A 267 -1.47 -11.35 -12.26
N ARG A 268 -0.89 -10.32 -12.89
CA ARG A 268 -0.79 -8.96 -12.35
C ARG A 268 -1.75 -8.01 -13.04
#